data_AF-A0A241WR44-F1
#
_entry.id   AF-A0A241WR44-F1
#
_cell.length_a   1.000
_cell.length_b   1.000
_cell.length_c   1.000
_cell.angle_alpha   90.00
_cell.angle_beta   90.00
_cell.angle_gamma   90.00
#
_symmetry.space_group_name_H-M   'P 1'
#
loop_
_entity.id
_entity.type
_entity.pdbx_description
1 polymer ?
#
loop_
_entity_poly.entity_id
_entity_poly.type
_entity_poly.pdbx_seq_one_letter_code
_entity_poly.pdbx_strand_id
1 'polypeptide(L)'
;MQQGLFYFGCLLLLTQLSACHMNMAQMSDQSVQKMVSKAPSERPEEIKALFNSANTSAVFMTYDGQQFGYYGNSLARAKNAYIPASTFKILNALIGLQHHKVNTSEVFKWKGEKRSFSAWEKDMNLAQAMQLSAVPVYQELARRIGLELMQKEVSRLGFGNQKIGQQVDNFWLVGPLKVTPEQEAKFVYQLATEQLPFDVKVQKQVKEMLYIERRGDTKLYAKSGWGMDVKPQVGWYTGWVEQPNGQITAFVLNLEMHDGDDVGERKQLTLDVLDKLGLFFYLH
;
A
#
# COMPACT_ATOMS: atom_id res chain seq x y z
N MET A 1 11.15 -82.23 11.78
CA MET A 1 11.06 -83.31 10.79
C MET A 1 10.91 -82.67 9.42
N GLN A 2 11.88 -82.98 8.52
CA GLN A 2 12.00 -82.84 7.05
C GLN A 2 11.57 -81.52 6.36
N GLN A 3 12.41 -80.74 5.67
CA GLN A 3 13.42 -80.92 4.59
C GLN A 3 12.88 -81.04 3.14
N GLY A 4 13.58 -80.35 2.20
CA GLY A 4 13.56 -80.51 0.72
C GLY A 4 13.04 -79.24 -0.01
N LEU A 5 13.78 -78.37 -0.72
CA LEU A 5 14.91 -78.48 -1.67
C LEU A 5 14.60 -79.32 -2.93
N PHE A 6 14.49 -78.70 -4.12
CA PHE A 6 15.33 -78.95 -5.32
C PHE A 6 14.85 -78.24 -6.63
N TYR A 7 15.77 -77.45 -7.21
CA TYR A 7 16.22 -77.29 -8.61
C TYR A 7 15.31 -76.98 -9.83
N PHE A 8 15.62 -75.83 -10.45
CA PHE A 8 16.24 -75.63 -11.78
C PHE A 8 15.73 -76.41 -13.02
N GLY A 9 15.34 -75.67 -14.06
CA GLY A 9 15.18 -76.17 -15.43
C GLY A 9 15.07 -75.04 -16.46
N CYS A 10 16.19 -74.71 -17.11
CA CYS A 10 16.26 -73.93 -18.35
C CYS A 10 15.54 -74.65 -19.50
N LEU A 11 14.85 -73.92 -20.40
CA LEU A 11 15.11 -74.05 -21.83
C LEU A 11 14.51 -72.89 -22.64
N LEU A 12 15.36 -72.34 -23.52
CA LEU A 12 15.09 -71.34 -24.53
C LEU A 12 14.16 -71.86 -25.64
N LEU A 13 13.36 -70.98 -26.22
CA LEU A 13 12.99 -71.06 -27.64
C LEU A 13 12.87 -69.66 -28.24
N LEU A 14 13.80 -69.39 -29.15
CA LEU A 14 13.89 -68.24 -30.06
C LEU A 14 12.89 -68.41 -31.20
N THR A 15 12.22 -67.32 -31.60
CA THR A 15 11.94 -67.04 -33.02
C THR A 15 12.01 -65.54 -33.27
N GLN A 16 12.96 -65.17 -34.13
CA GLN A 16 13.14 -63.84 -34.68
C GLN A 16 12.08 -63.54 -35.76
N LEU A 17 11.69 -62.27 -35.89
CA LEU A 17 11.32 -61.69 -37.19
C LEU A 17 11.87 -60.27 -37.27
N SER A 18 12.66 -60.07 -38.32
CA SER A 18 13.42 -58.88 -38.68
C SER A 18 12.58 -57.78 -39.33
N ALA A 19 13.24 -56.61 -39.42
CA ALA A 19 13.12 -55.57 -40.45
C ALA A 19 12.23 -54.36 -40.10
N CYS A 20 12.86 -53.23 -39.78
CA CYS A 20 13.19 -52.18 -40.76
C CYS A 20 13.86 -50.99 -40.05
N HIS A 21 15.10 -50.69 -40.48
CA HIS A 21 15.74 -49.40 -40.23
C HIS A 21 15.11 -48.33 -41.13
N MET A 22 14.69 -47.21 -40.55
CA MET A 22 14.68 -45.91 -41.21
C MET A 22 15.15 -44.85 -40.21
N ASN A 23 16.34 -44.30 -40.48
CA ASN A 23 16.81 -43.04 -39.92
C ASN A 23 15.90 -41.92 -40.43
N MET A 24 15.33 -41.12 -39.53
CA MET A 24 14.95 -39.74 -39.83
C MET A 24 15.25 -38.82 -38.65
N ALA A 25 16.24 -37.96 -38.89
CA ALA A 25 16.36 -36.56 -38.44
C ALA A 25 16.26 -36.23 -36.93
N GLN A 26 17.38 -35.70 -36.43
CA GLN A 26 17.38 -34.64 -35.43
C GLN A 26 16.38 -33.53 -35.82
N MET A 27 15.46 -33.19 -34.93
CA MET A 27 15.01 -31.81 -34.76
C MET A 27 14.80 -31.55 -33.27
N SER A 28 15.50 -30.51 -32.82
CA SER A 28 15.40 -29.86 -31.52
C SER A 28 13.98 -29.55 -31.12
N ASP A 29 13.60 -29.89 -29.88
CA ASP A 29 12.47 -29.24 -29.21
C ASP A 29 12.96 -28.47 -27.98
N GLN A 30 13.72 -27.42 -28.28
CA GLN A 30 13.92 -26.26 -27.40
C GLN A 30 12.60 -25.45 -27.35
N SER A 31 11.55 -25.99 -26.74
CA SER A 31 10.31 -25.20 -26.52
C SER A 31 9.75 -25.26 -25.10
N VAL A 32 10.40 -25.94 -24.16
CA VAL A 32 10.00 -25.94 -22.73
C VAL A 32 10.89 -25.02 -21.87
N GLN A 33 11.34 -23.90 -22.43
CA GLN A 33 11.98 -22.81 -21.68
C GLN A 33 11.51 -21.45 -22.20
N LYS A 34 10.39 -20.96 -21.66
CA LYS A 34 10.14 -19.54 -21.31
C LYS A 34 8.74 -19.37 -20.73
N MET A 35 8.52 -19.84 -19.50
CA MET A 35 7.75 -18.99 -18.60
C MET A 35 8.71 -17.91 -18.13
N VAL A 36 8.59 -16.74 -18.74
CA VAL A 36 9.30 -15.54 -18.32
C VAL A 36 8.74 -15.16 -16.95
N SER A 37 9.31 -15.70 -15.88
CA SER A 37 9.37 -14.99 -14.61
C SER A 37 10.26 -13.78 -14.87
N LYS A 38 9.66 -12.65 -15.29
CA LYS A 38 10.37 -11.39 -15.32
C LYS A 38 10.71 -11.10 -13.87
N ALA A 39 11.96 -11.36 -13.48
CA ALA A 39 12.50 -10.83 -12.23
C ALA A 39 12.13 -9.33 -12.18
N PRO A 40 11.71 -8.79 -11.03
CA PRO A 40 11.43 -7.37 -10.93
C PRO A 40 12.66 -6.64 -11.46
N SER A 41 12.49 -5.98 -12.59
CA SER A 41 13.53 -5.13 -13.14
C SER A 41 13.53 -3.90 -12.26
N GLU A 42 14.14 -3.98 -11.07
CA GLU A 42 14.52 -2.80 -10.34
C GLU A 42 15.43 -2.02 -11.29
N ARG A 43 14.97 -0.84 -11.73
CA ARG A 43 15.73 0.08 -12.58
C ARG A 43 16.23 1.20 -11.68
N PRO A 44 17.26 0.96 -10.82
CA PRO A 44 17.51 1.83 -9.68
C PRO A 44 18.02 3.20 -10.13
N GLU A 45 18.75 3.24 -11.25
CA GLU A 45 19.18 4.48 -11.90
C GLU A 45 18.00 5.31 -12.44
N GLU A 46 16.97 4.68 -13.00
CA GLU A 46 15.76 5.39 -13.44
C GLU A 46 14.97 5.95 -12.25
N ILE A 47 14.87 5.19 -11.16
CA ILE A 47 14.24 5.66 -9.91
C ILE A 47 15.01 6.86 -9.35
N LYS A 48 16.35 6.78 -9.30
CA LYS A 48 17.20 7.88 -8.87
C LYS A 48 17.00 9.13 -9.74
N ALA A 49 16.89 8.96 -11.05
CA ALA A 49 16.63 10.06 -11.98
C ALA A 49 15.30 10.78 -11.67
N LEU A 50 14.22 10.04 -11.36
CA LEU A 50 12.92 10.63 -10.98
C LEU A 50 13.06 11.58 -9.78
N PHE A 51 13.78 11.16 -8.73
CA PHE A 51 13.96 11.99 -7.53
C PHE A 51 14.91 13.17 -7.74
N ASN A 52 15.90 13.05 -8.61
CA ASN A 52 16.76 14.17 -8.97
C ASN A 52 16.00 15.24 -9.75
N SER A 53 15.04 14.85 -10.59
CA SER A 53 14.18 15.78 -11.34
C SER A 53 13.12 16.45 -10.47
N ALA A 54 12.71 15.85 -9.35
CA ALA A 54 11.68 16.40 -8.45
C ALA A 54 12.12 17.64 -7.67
N ASN A 55 13.41 18.01 -7.68
CA ASN A 55 13.99 19.18 -7.01
C ASN A 55 13.54 19.40 -5.54
N THR A 56 13.23 18.33 -4.83
CA THR A 56 12.81 18.34 -3.42
C THR A 56 13.43 17.15 -2.68
N SER A 57 13.55 17.28 -1.36
CA SER A 57 14.02 16.18 -0.51
C SER A 57 12.92 15.14 -0.33
N ALA A 58 13.14 13.93 -0.83
CA ALA A 58 12.15 12.86 -0.84
C ALA A 58 12.74 11.48 -0.52
N VAL A 59 11.89 10.64 0.06
CA VAL A 59 12.09 9.20 0.23
C VAL A 59 10.82 8.47 -0.22
N PHE A 60 11.01 7.41 -0.97
CA PHE A 60 9.99 6.42 -1.28
C PHE A 60 10.40 5.09 -0.68
N MET A 61 9.46 4.42 -0.04
CA MET A 61 9.72 3.16 0.61
C MET A 61 8.71 2.11 0.20
N THR A 62 9.15 0.87 0.21
CA THR A 62 8.29 -0.31 0.12
C THR A 62 8.40 -1.14 1.39
N TYR A 63 7.36 -1.89 1.72
CA TYR A 63 7.36 -2.86 2.80
C TYR A 63 6.47 -4.04 2.45
N ASP A 64 7.02 -5.25 2.48
CA ASP A 64 6.33 -6.50 2.12
C ASP A 64 5.90 -7.33 3.35
N GLY A 65 6.07 -6.79 4.55
CA GLY A 65 5.85 -7.47 5.82
C GLY A 65 7.12 -8.00 6.48
N GLN A 66 8.22 -8.09 5.73
CA GLN A 66 9.51 -8.58 6.22
C GLN A 66 10.61 -7.52 6.08
N GLN A 67 10.75 -6.95 4.89
CA GLN A 67 11.87 -6.08 4.55
C GLN A 67 11.38 -4.73 4.03
N PHE A 68 12.16 -3.70 4.34
CA PHE A 68 11.96 -2.37 3.79
C PHE A 68 12.87 -2.15 2.57
N GLY A 69 12.29 -1.67 1.47
CA GLY A 69 13.02 -1.04 0.38
C GLY A 69 13.07 0.48 0.56
N TYR A 70 14.18 1.11 0.23
CA TYR A 70 14.37 2.56 0.35
C TYR A 70 14.91 3.14 -0.95
N TYR A 71 14.24 4.18 -1.44
CA TYR A 71 14.56 4.86 -2.69
C TYR A 71 14.41 6.38 -2.48
N GLY A 72 15.15 7.20 -3.23
CA GLY A 72 15.06 8.65 -3.11
C GLY A 72 16.41 9.35 -2.96
N ASN A 73 16.37 10.67 -2.87
CA ASN A 73 17.54 11.52 -2.69
C ASN A 73 17.76 11.92 -1.22
N SER A 74 16.85 11.55 -0.31
CA SER A 74 16.93 11.89 1.12
C SER A 74 16.48 10.72 2.01
N LEU A 75 17.21 9.60 1.97
CA LEU A 75 16.83 8.35 2.66
C LEU A 75 16.68 8.50 4.18
N ALA A 76 17.40 9.44 4.81
CA ALA A 76 17.28 9.71 6.24
C ALA A 76 15.84 10.10 6.66
N ARG A 77 15.03 10.64 5.73
CA ARG A 77 13.62 10.97 5.97
C ARG A 77 12.80 9.76 6.41
N ALA A 78 13.19 8.54 6.02
CA ALA A 78 12.52 7.29 6.39
C ALA A 78 12.32 7.12 7.92
N LYS A 79 13.26 7.67 8.70
CA LYS A 79 13.31 7.55 10.16
C LYS A 79 12.97 8.85 10.89
N ASN A 80 12.78 9.94 10.16
CA ASN A 80 12.37 11.22 10.72
C ASN A 80 10.86 11.24 10.93
N ALA A 81 10.41 11.86 12.03
CA ALA A 81 8.99 11.94 12.35
C ALA A 81 8.38 13.25 11.84
N TYR A 82 7.29 13.14 11.09
CA TYR A 82 6.54 14.27 10.54
C TYR A 82 5.08 14.18 10.98
N ILE A 83 4.32 15.27 10.90
CA ILE A 83 2.87 15.17 11.05
C ILE A 83 2.29 14.26 9.95
N PRO A 84 1.31 13.40 10.25
CA PRO A 84 0.69 12.54 9.23
C PRO A 84 -0.15 13.34 8.22
N ALA A 85 -0.60 14.54 8.58
CA ALA A 85 -1.57 15.29 7.79
C ALA A 85 -2.76 14.39 7.42
N SER A 86 -3.18 14.40 6.16
CA SER A 86 -4.39 13.67 5.74
C SER A 86 -4.24 12.15 5.62
N THR A 87 -3.05 11.55 5.82
CA THR A 87 -2.93 10.08 5.95
C THR A 87 -3.64 9.59 7.21
N PHE A 88 -3.70 10.43 8.26
CA PHE A 88 -4.42 10.13 9.51
C PHE A 88 -5.92 9.86 9.32
N LYS A 89 -6.51 10.29 8.20
CA LYS A 89 -7.90 9.99 7.86
C LYS A 89 -8.18 8.47 7.85
N ILE A 90 -7.19 7.65 7.52
CA ILE A 90 -7.28 6.18 7.59
C ILE A 90 -7.61 5.74 9.02
N LEU A 91 -6.79 6.15 9.99
CA LEU A 91 -6.98 5.79 11.39
C LEU A 91 -8.23 6.44 12.00
N ASN A 92 -8.53 7.68 11.64
CA ASN A 92 -9.75 8.37 12.06
C ASN A 92 -11.01 7.60 11.62
N ALA A 93 -11.06 7.12 10.37
CA ALA A 93 -12.16 6.29 9.87
C ALA A 93 -12.26 4.94 10.61
N LEU A 94 -11.13 4.26 10.84
CA LEU A 94 -11.09 3.00 11.60
C LEU A 94 -11.69 3.17 13.00
N ILE A 95 -11.24 4.19 13.75
CA ILE A 95 -11.74 4.50 15.10
C ILE A 95 -13.22 4.86 15.06
N GLY A 96 -13.61 5.74 14.13
CA GLY A 96 -14.99 6.19 14.00
C GLY A 96 -15.97 5.04 13.75
N LEU A 97 -15.63 4.12 12.85
CA LEU A 97 -16.45 2.96 12.52
C LEU A 97 -16.45 1.92 13.66
N GLN A 98 -15.28 1.62 14.24
CA GLN A 98 -15.15 0.66 15.34
C GLN A 98 -16.01 1.02 16.54
N HIS A 99 -16.07 2.31 16.86
CA HIS A 99 -16.80 2.83 18.03
C HIS A 99 -18.16 3.42 17.67
N HIS A 100 -18.70 3.05 16.49
CA HIS A 100 -20.04 3.40 16.03
C HIS A 100 -20.35 4.92 16.07
N LYS A 101 -19.33 5.76 15.85
CA LYS A 101 -19.49 7.23 15.74
C LYS A 101 -20.03 7.67 14.39
N VAL A 102 -20.04 6.73 13.44
CA VAL A 102 -20.46 6.88 12.05
C VAL A 102 -20.70 5.49 11.46
N ASN A 103 -21.48 5.41 10.38
CA ASN A 103 -21.54 4.24 9.52
C ASN A 103 -21.18 4.61 8.07
N THR A 104 -20.87 3.63 7.22
CA THR A 104 -20.36 3.88 5.85
C THR A 104 -21.36 4.58 4.92
N SER A 105 -22.66 4.45 5.19
CA SER A 105 -23.74 5.10 4.43
C SER A 105 -24.13 6.47 4.96
N GLU A 106 -23.63 6.86 6.14
CA GLU A 106 -23.97 8.14 6.74
C GLU A 106 -23.44 9.30 5.89
N VAL A 107 -24.30 10.31 5.70
CA VAL A 107 -23.97 11.51 4.93
C VAL A 107 -23.74 12.68 5.88
N PHE A 108 -22.53 13.24 5.84
CA PHE A 108 -22.17 14.49 6.49
C PHE A 108 -22.70 15.64 5.64
N LYS A 109 -23.68 16.36 6.20
CA LYS A 109 -24.35 17.46 5.51
C LYS A 109 -23.47 18.70 5.48
N TRP A 110 -23.33 19.29 4.29
CA TRP A 110 -22.72 20.61 4.15
C TRP A 110 -23.75 21.68 4.52
N LYS A 111 -23.37 22.66 5.34
CA LYS A 111 -24.28 23.67 5.90
C LYS A 111 -24.25 25.00 5.13
N GLY A 112 -23.68 25.00 3.92
CA GLY A 112 -23.59 26.18 3.06
C GLY A 112 -22.41 27.10 3.36
N GLU A 113 -21.55 26.76 4.34
CA GLU A 113 -20.37 27.55 4.66
C GLU A 113 -19.29 27.46 3.57
N LYS A 114 -18.60 28.58 3.27
CA LYS A 114 -17.48 28.58 2.32
C LYS A 114 -16.34 27.70 2.85
N ARG A 115 -15.76 26.86 1.98
CA ARG A 115 -14.62 26.00 2.30
C ARG A 115 -13.39 26.34 1.47
N SER A 116 -12.22 25.87 1.91
CA SER A 116 -10.94 26.07 1.21
C SER A 116 -10.95 25.53 -0.22
N PHE A 117 -11.76 24.51 -0.50
CA PHE A 117 -11.93 23.93 -1.83
C PHE A 117 -13.42 23.80 -2.14
N SER A 118 -13.85 24.26 -3.32
CA SER A 118 -15.23 24.11 -3.80
C SER A 118 -15.66 22.64 -3.90
N ALA A 119 -14.72 21.73 -4.17
CA ALA A 119 -14.97 20.30 -4.17
C ALA A 119 -15.45 19.77 -2.80
N TRP A 120 -15.22 20.51 -1.71
CA TRP A 120 -15.70 20.17 -0.37
C TRP A 120 -17.10 20.70 -0.05
N GLU A 121 -17.66 21.57 -0.89
CA GLU A 121 -18.94 22.28 -0.69
C GLU A 121 -20.12 21.41 -1.17
N LYS A 122 -20.22 20.20 -0.60
CA LYS A 122 -21.29 19.24 -0.87
C LYS A 122 -21.43 18.23 0.26
N ASP A 123 -22.58 17.60 0.31
CA ASP A 123 -22.85 16.44 1.14
C ASP A 123 -21.94 15.27 0.75
N MET A 124 -21.37 14.59 1.75
CA MET A 124 -20.48 13.46 1.51
C MET A 124 -20.60 12.38 2.58
N ASN A 125 -20.46 11.12 2.19
CA ASN A 125 -20.10 10.06 3.12
C ASN A 125 -18.59 10.02 3.38
N LEU A 126 -18.14 9.14 4.29
CA LEU A 126 -16.71 9.03 4.62
C LEU A 126 -15.84 8.62 3.44
N ALA A 127 -16.33 7.77 2.54
CA ALA A 127 -15.58 7.32 1.37
C ALA A 127 -15.32 8.47 0.40
N GLN A 128 -16.36 9.27 0.10
CA GLN A 128 -16.23 10.47 -0.73
C GLN A 128 -15.30 11.50 -0.08
N ALA A 129 -15.42 11.69 1.23
CA ALA A 129 -14.54 12.57 1.99
C ALA A 129 -13.09 12.06 2.05
N MET A 130 -12.86 10.75 2.04
CA MET A 130 -11.52 10.14 1.97
C MET A 130 -10.84 10.50 0.65
N GLN A 131 -11.56 10.29 -0.47
CA GLN A 131 -11.10 10.54 -1.83
C GLN A 131 -10.82 12.03 -2.08
N LEU A 132 -11.73 12.90 -1.65
CA LEU A 132 -11.58 14.36 -1.77
C LEU A 132 -10.69 14.98 -0.68
N SER A 133 -10.20 14.15 0.25
CA SER A 133 -9.44 14.57 1.43
C SER A 133 -10.15 15.69 2.23
N ALA A 134 -11.47 15.67 2.30
CA ALA A 134 -12.29 16.72 2.91
C ALA A 134 -12.04 16.80 4.42
N VAL A 135 -11.18 17.74 4.84
CA VAL A 135 -10.80 17.95 6.24
C VAL A 135 -12.02 18.19 7.15
N PRO A 136 -13.01 19.03 6.79
CA PRO A 136 -14.14 19.32 7.67
C PRO A 136 -14.95 18.09 8.10
N VAL A 137 -15.13 17.10 7.21
CA VAL A 137 -15.83 15.84 7.52
C VAL A 137 -15.07 15.03 8.57
N TYR A 138 -13.75 14.91 8.42
CA TYR A 138 -12.91 14.17 9.36
C TYR A 138 -12.68 14.92 10.68
N GLN A 139 -12.78 16.25 10.68
CA GLN A 139 -12.83 17.05 11.90
C GLN A 139 -14.14 16.80 12.66
N GLU A 140 -15.27 16.79 11.97
CA GLU A 140 -16.55 16.44 12.59
C GLU A 140 -16.51 15.03 13.17
N LEU A 141 -15.99 14.04 12.43
CA LEU A 141 -15.80 12.68 12.93
C LEU A 141 -14.90 12.66 14.18
N ALA A 142 -13.77 13.36 14.16
CA ALA A 142 -12.87 13.43 15.32
C ALA A 142 -13.56 14.03 16.56
N ARG A 143 -14.41 15.06 16.39
CA ARG A 143 -15.22 15.63 17.49
C ARG A 143 -16.24 14.63 18.02
N ARG A 144 -16.88 13.83 17.15
CA ARG A 144 -17.82 12.76 17.56
C ARG A 144 -17.10 11.63 18.32
N ILE A 145 -15.87 11.30 17.92
CA ILE A 145 -15.01 10.36 18.65
C ILE A 145 -14.67 10.92 20.03
N GLY A 146 -14.31 12.20 20.10
CA GLY A 146 -13.93 12.88 21.33
C GLY A 146 -12.47 12.63 21.72
N LEU A 147 -11.91 13.57 22.49
CA LEU A 147 -10.47 13.60 22.79
C LEU A 147 -9.98 12.35 23.53
N GLU A 148 -10.70 11.92 24.56
CA GLU A 148 -10.32 10.78 25.41
C GLU A 148 -10.25 9.48 24.62
N LEU A 149 -11.31 9.16 23.85
CA LEU A 149 -11.36 7.95 23.04
C LEU A 149 -10.31 8.00 21.92
N MET A 150 -10.14 9.15 21.27
CA MET A 150 -9.11 9.32 20.24
C MET A 150 -7.71 9.05 20.80
N GLN A 151 -7.37 9.63 21.94
CA GLN A 151 -6.06 9.43 22.57
C GLN A 151 -5.87 7.96 22.99
N LYS A 152 -6.90 7.33 23.57
CA LYS A 152 -6.88 5.91 23.94
C LYS A 152 -6.57 5.02 22.74
N GLU A 153 -7.26 5.24 21.62
CA GLU A 153 -7.11 4.39 20.42
C GLU A 153 -5.77 4.63 19.71
N VAL A 154 -5.32 5.89 19.61
CA VAL A 154 -3.99 6.23 19.06
C VAL A 154 -2.88 5.58 19.89
N SER A 155 -2.98 5.60 21.22
CA SER A 155 -2.04 4.92 22.11
C SER A 155 -2.13 3.40 22.02
N ARG A 156 -3.34 2.83 22.03
CA ARG A 156 -3.58 1.38 21.92
C ARG A 156 -2.98 0.80 20.65
N LEU A 157 -3.08 1.53 19.55
CA LEU A 157 -2.49 1.13 18.28
C LEU A 157 -0.96 1.33 18.23
N GLY A 158 -0.42 2.21 19.07
CA GLY A 158 0.97 2.62 19.00
C GLY A 158 1.28 3.49 17.78
N PHE A 159 0.31 4.28 17.29
CA PHE A 159 0.49 5.07 16.07
C PHE A 159 1.42 6.26 16.30
N GLY A 160 2.57 6.26 15.61
CA GLY A 160 3.53 7.34 15.66
C GLY A 160 4.10 7.58 17.07
N ASN A 161 4.20 8.84 17.45
CA ASN A 161 4.59 9.27 18.81
C ASN A 161 3.43 9.23 19.82
N GLN A 162 2.23 8.83 19.38
CA GLN A 162 1.02 8.65 20.19
C GLN A 162 0.52 9.91 20.93
N LYS A 163 0.95 11.11 20.54
CA LYS A 163 0.56 12.35 21.21
C LYS A 163 -0.46 13.11 20.38
N ILE A 164 -1.70 13.26 20.86
CA ILE A 164 -2.72 14.09 20.17
C ILE A 164 -2.93 15.46 20.80
N GLY A 165 -2.34 15.73 21.98
CA GLY A 165 -2.50 17.01 22.66
C GLY A 165 -3.93 17.21 23.20
N GLN A 166 -4.43 18.45 23.15
CA GLN A 166 -5.74 18.82 23.74
C GLN A 166 -6.80 19.20 22.69
N GLN A 167 -6.40 19.32 21.42
CA GLN A 167 -7.26 19.77 20.32
C GLN A 167 -7.58 18.58 19.40
N VAL A 168 -8.76 17.97 19.59
CA VAL A 168 -9.12 16.71 18.93
C VAL A 168 -9.29 16.83 17.41
N ASP A 169 -9.49 18.03 16.86
CA ASP A 169 -9.85 18.24 15.46
C ASP A 169 -8.73 18.83 14.59
N ASN A 170 -7.50 18.93 15.09
CA ASN A 170 -6.37 19.43 14.29
C ASN A 170 -5.02 18.78 14.58
N PHE A 171 -4.91 17.85 15.53
CA PHE A 171 -3.62 17.32 16.00
C PHE A 171 -2.79 16.61 14.91
N TRP A 172 -3.43 16.11 13.84
CA TRP A 172 -2.76 15.52 12.70
C TRP A 172 -2.32 16.55 11.65
N LEU A 173 -2.88 17.77 11.68
CA LEU A 173 -2.60 18.87 10.75
C LEU A 173 -1.46 19.75 11.22
N VAL A 174 -1.32 19.96 12.53
CA VAL A 174 -0.34 20.89 13.12
C VAL A 174 0.50 20.27 14.24
N GLY A 175 0.30 18.98 14.55
CA GLY A 175 0.90 18.31 15.69
C GLY A 175 0.04 18.41 16.96
N PRO A 176 0.44 17.77 18.07
CA PRO A 176 1.78 17.20 18.31
C PRO A 176 2.00 15.80 17.72
N LEU A 177 0.98 15.20 17.08
CA LEU A 177 1.10 13.87 16.51
C LEU A 177 2.14 13.86 15.39
N LYS A 178 3.10 12.95 15.49
CA LYS A 178 4.09 12.70 14.45
C LYS A 178 4.28 11.21 14.23
N VAL A 179 4.62 10.83 13.01
CA VAL A 179 4.84 9.45 12.56
C VAL A 179 6.02 9.43 11.58
N THR A 180 6.81 8.36 11.60
CA THR A 180 7.87 8.17 10.59
C THR A 180 7.29 7.47 9.35
N PRO A 181 7.90 7.64 8.16
CA PRO A 181 7.55 6.84 7.00
C PRO A 181 7.57 5.33 7.26
N GLU A 182 8.50 4.81 8.07
CA GLU A 182 8.56 3.37 8.39
C GLU A 182 7.33 2.91 9.19
N GLN A 183 6.86 3.77 10.11
CA GLN A 183 5.64 3.52 10.87
C GLN A 183 4.38 3.60 9.99
N GLU A 184 4.30 4.56 9.07
CA GLU A 184 3.22 4.65 8.08
C GLU A 184 3.15 3.38 7.21
N ALA A 185 4.28 2.91 6.69
CA ALA A 185 4.35 1.72 5.84
C ALA A 185 3.88 0.46 6.59
N LYS A 186 4.30 0.27 7.84
CA LYS A 186 3.82 -0.82 8.70
C LYS A 186 2.34 -0.72 8.98
N PHE A 187 1.84 0.48 9.30
CA PHE A 187 0.43 0.72 9.58
C PHE A 187 -0.45 0.36 8.38
N VAL A 188 -0.13 0.82 7.17
CA VAL A 188 -0.94 0.48 6.00
C VAL A 188 -0.74 -0.96 5.51
N TYR A 189 0.42 -1.58 5.73
CA TYR A 189 0.60 -3.01 5.50
C TYR A 189 -0.29 -3.85 6.41
N GLN A 190 -0.34 -3.52 7.70
CA GLN A 190 -1.22 -4.17 8.67
C GLN A 190 -2.70 -3.95 8.31
N LEU A 191 -3.08 -2.75 7.85
CA LEU A 191 -4.44 -2.52 7.33
C LEU A 191 -4.73 -3.41 6.12
N ALA A 192 -3.83 -3.43 5.15
CA ALA A 192 -3.97 -4.19 3.91
C ALA A 192 -4.14 -5.69 4.17
N THR A 193 -3.41 -6.22 5.14
CA THR A 193 -3.46 -7.62 5.59
C THR A 193 -4.51 -7.88 6.67
N GLU A 194 -5.29 -6.86 7.07
CA GLU A 194 -6.37 -6.93 8.05
C GLU A 194 -5.91 -7.34 9.47
N GLN A 195 -4.66 -7.00 9.80
CA GLN A 195 -3.98 -7.35 11.05
C GLN A 195 -3.96 -6.22 12.09
N LEU A 196 -4.56 -5.07 11.80
CA LEU A 196 -4.72 -4.04 12.85
C LEU A 196 -5.68 -4.57 13.93
N PRO A 197 -5.55 -4.11 15.18
CA PRO A 197 -6.43 -4.51 16.28
C PRO A 197 -7.78 -3.77 16.21
N PHE A 198 -8.48 -3.94 15.09
CA PHE A 198 -9.86 -3.51 14.81
C PHE A 198 -10.61 -4.68 14.19
N ASP A 199 -11.94 -4.66 14.22
CA ASP A 199 -12.74 -5.69 13.57
C ASP A 199 -12.39 -5.79 12.08
N VAL A 200 -12.21 -7.01 11.58
CA VAL A 200 -11.88 -7.27 10.16
C VAL A 200 -12.88 -6.57 9.22
N LYS A 201 -14.16 -6.53 9.61
CA LYS A 201 -15.20 -5.81 8.85
C LYS A 201 -14.92 -4.31 8.74
N VAL A 202 -14.50 -3.67 9.83
CA VAL A 202 -14.15 -2.24 9.88
C VAL A 202 -12.91 -1.98 9.02
N GLN A 203 -11.89 -2.84 9.13
CA GLN A 203 -10.69 -2.75 8.30
C GLN A 203 -11.03 -2.84 6.80
N LYS A 204 -11.84 -3.83 6.40
CA LYS A 204 -12.33 -3.95 5.01
C LYS A 204 -13.08 -2.71 4.53
N GLN A 205 -13.96 -2.16 5.35
CA GLN A 205 -14.69 -0.93 5.01
C GLN A 205 -13.73 0.24 4.73
N VAL A 206 -12.69 0.43 5.55
CA VAL A 206 -11.71 1.50 5.34
C VAL A 206 -10.79 1.21 4.16
N LYS A 207 -10.39 -0.05 3.92
CA LYS A 207 -9.63 -0.45 2.73
C LYS A 207 -10.35 -0.03 1.45
N GLU A 208 -11.65 -0.29 1.33
CA GLU A 208 -12.43 0.11 0.15
C GLU A 208 -12.49 1.63 -0.05
N MET A 209 -12.47 2.42 1.02
CA MET A 209 -12.41 3.89 0.91
C MET A 209 -11.09 4.39 0.31
N LEU A 210 -10.03 3.57 0.35
CA LEU A 210 -8.70 3.88 -0.15
C LEU A 210 -8.44 3.40 -1.57
N TYR A 211 -9.35 2.63 -2.17
CA TYR A 211 -9.20 2.17 -3.54
C TYR A 211 -9.06 3.36 -4.50
N ILE A 212 -8.03 3.32 -5.35
CA ILE A 212 -7.74 4.36 -6.35
C ILE A 212 -8.07 3.85 -7.74
N GLU A 213 -7.43 2.77 -8.16
CA GLU A 213 -7.55 2.20 -9.50
C GLU A 213 -7.01 0.76 -9.53
N ARG A 214 -7.27 0.06 -10.63
CA ARG A 214 -6.67 -1.24 -10.93
C ARG A 214 -6.11 -1.25 -12.35
N ARG A 215 -5.05 -2.02 -12.58
CA ARG A 215 -4.44 -2.25 -13.90
C ARG A 215 -4.29 -3.75 -14.09
N GLY A 216 -5.13 -4.31 -14.97
CA GLY A 216 -5.42 -5.74 -14.95
C GLY A 216 -6.04 -6.14 -13.60
N ASP A 217 -5.43 -7.13 -12.95
CA ASP A 217 -5.85 -7.64 -11.64
C ASP A 217 -5.06 -7.03 -10.47
N THR A 218 -4.04 -6.21 -10.77
CA THR A 218 -3.30 -5.48 -9.75
C THR A 218 -4.09 -4.25 -9.31
N LYS A 219 -4.27 -4.05 -8.00
CA LYS A 219 -5.04 -2.94 -7.42
C LYS A 219 -4.14 -1.97 -6.64
N LEU A 220 -4.46 -0.69 -6.71
CA LEU A 220 -3.80 0.37 -5.96
C LEU A 220 -4.76 0.96 -4.93
N TYR A 221 -4.32 0.99 -3.68
CA TYR A 221 -5.01 1.64 -2.57
C TYR A 221 -4.08 2.69 -1.96
N ALA A 222 -4.55 3.91 -1.73
CA ALA A 222 -3.70 4.96 -1.19
C ALA A 222 -4.45 6.11 -0.54
N LYS A 223 -3.72 6.86 0.30
CA LYS A 223 -4.12 8.18 0.79
C LYS A 223 -2.99 9.19 0.63
N SER A 224 -3.32 10.34 0.07
CA SER A 224 -2.45 11.51 0.03
C SER A 224 -2.49 12.32 1.34
N GLY A 225 -1.38 12.98 1.68
CA GLY A 225 -1.28 13.94 2.78
C GLY A 225 -0.47 15.16 2.38
N TRP A 226 -0.92 16.35 2.76
CA TRP A 226 -0.15 17.60 2.68
C TRP A 226 -0.31 18.35 4.00
N GLY A 227 0.76 18.50 4.75
CA GLY A 227 0.83 19.36 5.92
C GLY A 227 1.18 20.79 5.51
N MET A 228 0.19 21.59 5.10
CA MET A 228 0.40 22.97 4.63
C MET A 228 0.70 23.95 5.76
N ASP A 229 0.19 23.66 6.96
CA ASP A 229 0.22 24.55 8.15
C ASP A 229 1.48 24.36 9.02
N VAL A 230 2.50 23.63 8.53
CA VAL A 230 3.78 23.44 9.20
C VAL A 230 4.92 23.83 8.28
N LYS A 231 6.08 24.21 8.84
CA LYS A 231 7.29 24.52 8.08
C LYS A 231 8.48 23.67 8.59
N PRO A 232 9.25 23.01 7.70
CA PRO A 232 8.93 22.80 6.28
C PRO A 232 7.62 22.01 6.11
N GLN A 233 6.92 22.20 4.99
CA GLN A 233 5.69 21.45 4.72
C GLN A 233 6.06 20.01 4.36
N VAL A 234 5.13 19.09 4.63
CA VAL A 234 5.33 17.66 4.37
C VAL A 234 4.28 17.11 3.43
N GLY A 235 4.74 16.36 2.44
CA GLY A 235 3.92 15.64 1.48
C GLY A 235 3.98 14.14 1.74
N TRP A 236 2.83 13.48 1.55
CA TRP A 236 2.67 12.04 1.69
C TRP A 236 1.87 11.47 0.53
N TYR A 237 2.25 10.26 0.10
CA TYR A 237 1.38 9.34 -0.63
C TYR A 237 1.62 7.93 -0.10
N THR A 238 0.67 7.43 0.69
CA THR A 238 0.85 6.24 1.52
C THR A 238 -0.23 5.22 1.15
N GLY A 239 0.15 3.96 0.93
CA GLY A 239 -0.77 2.97 0.42
C GLY A 239 -0.17 1.59 0.26
N TRP A 240 -0.80 0.75 -0.56
CA TRP A 240 -0.26 -0.53 -0.98
C TRP A 240 -0.72 -0.89 -2.38
N VAL A 241 0.02 -1.82 -2.98
CA VAL A 241 -0.37 -2.53 -4.18
C VAL A 241 -0.74 -3.95 -3.80
N GLU A 242 -1.87 -4.44 -4.30
CA GLU A 242 -2.31 -5.83 -4.20
C GLU A 242 -2.15 -6.48 -5.58
N GLN A 243 -1.24 -7.45 -5.67
CA GLN A 243 -0.97 -8.18 -6.91
C GLN A 243 -1.95 -9.36 -7.08
N PRO A 244 -2.09 -9.91 -8.30
CA PRO A 244 -3.06 -10.98 -8.59
C PRO A 244 -2.82 -12.27 -7.81
N ASN A 245 -1.56 -12.52 -7.40
CA ASN A 245 -1.17 -13.66 -6.55
C ASN A 245 -1.47 -13.44 -5.05
N GLY A 246 -2.11 -12.32 -4.68
CA GLY A 246 -2.39 -11.94 -3.30
C GLY A 246 -1.21 -11.29 -2.58
N GLN A 247 -0.07 -11.08 -3.24
CA GLN A 247 1.07 -10.38 -2.64
C GLN A 247 0.70 -8.91 -2.41
N ILE A 248 0.91 -8.45 -1.17
CA ILE A 248 0.72 -7.07 -0.76
C ILE A 248 2.08 -6.43 -0.57
N THR A 249 2.31 -5.30 -1.24
CA THR A 249 3.46 -4.43 -1.00
C THR A 249 2.96 -3.06 -0.60
N ALA A 250 3.14 -2.70 0.67
CA ALA A 250 2.90 -1.35 1.14
C ALA A 250 3.96 -0.40 0.58
N PHE A 251 3.59 0.86 0.40
CA PHE A 251 4.51 1.92 0.01
C PHE A 251 4.21 3.22 0.73
N VAL A 252 5.25 4.06 0.83
CA VAL A 252 5.17 5.42 1.37
C VAL A 252 6.09 6.33 0.58
N LEU A 253 5.52 7.33 -0.08
CA LEU A 253 6.26 8.52 -0.50
C LEU A 253 6.18 9.56 0.63
N ASN A 254 7.33 10.06 1.08
CA ASN A 254 7.43 11.22 1.96
C ASN A 254 8.41 12.23 1.36
N LEU A 255 7.99 13.49 1.25
CA LEU A 255 8.76 14.55 0.61
C LEU A 255 8.50 15.89 1.30
N GLU A 256 9.42 16.82 1.11
CA GLU A 256 9.19 18.21 1.42
C GLU A 256 8.31 18.84 0.34
N MET A 257 7.33 19.64 0.76
CA MET A 257 6.46 20.39 -0.15
C MET A 257 6.71 21.89 0.05
N HIS A 258 6.36 22.68 -0.94
CA HIS A 258 6.47 24.13 -0.95
C HIS A 258 5.17 24.78 -1.43
N ASP A 259 5.00 26.04 -1.08
CA ASP A 259 3.86 26.82 -1.56
C ASP A 259 3.95 26.94 -3.09
N GLY A 260 2.92 26.49 -3.80
CA GLY A 260 2.86 26.49 -5.26
C GLY A 260 3.19 25.16 -5.93
N ASP A 261 3.64 24.15 -5.19
CA ASP A 261 3.86 22.79 -5.73
C ASP A 261 2.55 22.20 -6.28
N ASP A 262 2.68 21.34 -7.30
CA ASP A 262 1.52 20.70 -7.93
C ASP A 262 0.90 19.67 -6.97
N VAL A 263 -0.41 19.81 -6.69
CA VAL A 263 -1.16 18.88 -5.84
C VAL A 263 -1.04 17.41 -6.27
N GLY A 264 -0.85 17.14 -7.57
CA GLY A 264 -0.78 15.84 -8.21
C GLY A 264 0.61 15.19 -8.22
N GLU A 265 1.70 15.95 -7.96
CA GLU A 265 3.07 15.45 -8.11
C GLU A 265 3.36 14.21 -7.25
N ARG A 266 2.76 14.15 -6.05
CA ARG A 266 2.91 13.05 -5.10
C ARG A 266 2.35 11.74 -5.65
N LYS A 267 1.18 11.81 -6.30
CA LYS A 267 0.58 10.64 -6.95
C LYS A 267 1.43 10.26 -8.16
N GLN A 268 1.78 11.23 -9.00
CA GLN A 268 2.54 10.98 -10.23
C GLN A 268 3.89 10.31 -9.95
N LEU A 269 4.71 10.89 -9.07
CA LEU A 269 6.00 10.35 -8.68
C LEU A 269 5.88 8.94 -8.07
N THR A 270 4.84 8.68 -7.27
CA THR A 270 4.57 7.33 -6.73
C THR A 270 4.28 6.35 -7.85
N LEU A 271 3.39 6.68 -8.80
CA LEU A 271 3.05 5.80 -9.90
C LEU A 271 4.27 5.51 -10.79
N ASP A 272 5.11 6.51 -11.04
CA ASP A 272 6.34 6.34 -11.82
C ASP A 272 7.32 5.40 -11.11
N VAL A 273 7.53 5.56 -9.81
CA VAL A 273 8.39 4.66 -9.03
C VAL A 273 7.82 3.24 -8.98
N LEU A 274 6.51 3.07 -8.78
CA LEU A 274 5.86 1.76 -8.78
C LEU A 274 5.95 1.05 -10.15
N ASP A 275 5.90 1.78 -11.26
CA ASP A 275 6.19 1.24 -12.60
C ASP A 275 7.65 0.82 -12.72
N LYS A 276 8.59 1.65 -12.25
CA LYS A 276 10.03 1.34 -12.28
C LYS A 276 10.42 0.13 -11.43
N LEU A 277 9.71 -0.10 -10.33
CA LEU A 277 9.85 -1.29 -9.48
C LEU A 277 9.11 -2.53 -10.02
N GLY A 278 8.27 -2.36 -11.05
CA GLY A 278 7.45 -3.43 -11.59
C GLY A 278 6.33 -3.91 -10.66
N LEU A 279 5.90 -3.05 -9.75
CA LEU A 279 4.80 -3.31 -8.81
C LEU A 279 3.47 -2.87 -9.39
N PHE A 280 3.45 -1.76 -10.16
CA PHE A 280 2.22 -1.21 -10.75
C PHE A 280 2.50 -0.54 -12.11
N PHE A 281 2.61 -1.36 -13.16
CA PHE A 281 2.96 -0.90 -14.51
C PHE A 281 1.92 0.06 -15.10
N TYR A 282 2.36 1.00 -15.93
CA TYR A 282 1.44 1.69 -16.84
C TYR A 282 0.88 0.73 -17.88
N LEU A 283 -0.39 0.91 -18.25
CA LEU A 283 -0.96 0.24 -19.41
C LEU A 283 -0.51 1.02 -20.65
N HIS A 284 0.18 0.33 -21.56
CA HIS A 284 0.58 0.88 -22.86
C HIS A 284 -0.50 0.61 -23.91
#